data_AF-A0A933B414-F1
#
_entry.id   AF-A0A933B414-F1
#
_cell.length_a   1.000
_cell.length_b   1.000
_cell.length_c   1.000
_cell.angle_alpha   90.00
_cell.angle_beta   90.00
_cell.angle_gamma   90.00
#
_symmetry.space_group_name_H-M   'P 1'
#
loop_
_entity.id
_entity.type
_entity.pdbx_description
1 polymer ?
#
loop_
_entity_poly.entity_id
_entity_poly.type
_entity_poly.pdbx_seq_one_letter_code
_entity_poly.pdbx_strand_id
1 'polypeptide(L)' 'AGRLSRAGYVRRLPCATDRRQVLVQLTPKGEQFIRDFQSVIRRRWEDVLRLLSARELASFHQVVTKLTASLQSTL' A
#
# COMPACT_ATOMS: atom_id res chain seq x y z
N ALA A 1 21.98 -4.74 1.67
CA ALA A 1 20.59 -4.86 1.17
C ALA A 1 19.58 -4.77 2.33
N GLY A 2 18.44 -4.09 2.14
CA GLY A 2 17.40 -3.93 3.17
C GLY A 2 16.59 -5.20 3.46
N ARG A 3 15.81 -5.21 4.54
CA ARG A 3 15.04 -6.38 5.03
C ARG A 3 14.26 -7.09 3.92
N LEU A 4 13.50 -6.34 3.10
CA LEU A 4 12.66 -6.90 2.04
C LEU A 4 13.47 -7.52 0.89
N SER A 5 14.65 -6.97 0.59
CA SER A 5 15.53 -7.49 -0.46
C SER A 5 16.23 -8.77 0.02
N ARG A 6 16.68 -8.81 1.28
CA ARG A 6 17.24 -10.04 1.88
C ARG A 6 16.21 -11.17 1.97
N ALA A 7 14.94 -10.83 2.19
CA ALA A 7 13.84 -11.79 2.20
C ALA A 7 13.37 -12.22 0.78
N GLY A 8 13.91 -11.59 -0.27
CA GLY A 8 13.60 -11.92 -1.67
C GLY A 8 12.28 -11.38 -2.20
N TYR A 9 11.62 -10.45 -1.51
CA TYR A 9 10.35 -9.86 -1.96
C TYR A 9 10.54 -8.69 -2.94
N VAL A 10 11.67 -8.01 -2.86
CA VAL A 10 12.01 -6.90 -3.78
C VAL A 10 13.41 -7.05 -4.34
N ARG A 11 13.61 -6.55 -5.55
CA ARG A 11 14.93 -6.35 -6.16
C ARG A 11 15.18 -4.87 -6.39
N ARG A 12 16.45 -4.46 -6.32
CA ARG A 12 16.90 -3.10 -6.61
C ARG A 12 17.54 -3.11 -7.99
N LEU A 13 17.11 -2.21 -8.87
CA LEU A 13 17.62 -2.05 -10.22
C LEU A 13 18.19 -0.63 -10.36
N PRO A 14 19.34 -0.44 -11.03
CA PRO A 14 19.78 0.90 -11.39
C PRO A 14 18.77 1.51 -12.36
N CYS A 15 18.46 2.79 -12.21
CA CYS A 15 17.65 3.49 -13.20
C CYS A 15 18.47 3.68 -14.50
N ALA A 16 17.83 3.45 -15.65
CA ALA A 16 18.48 3.53 -16.96
C ALA A 16 18.89 4.97 -17.32
N THR A 17 18.17 5.97 -16.80
CA THR A 17 18.37 7.40 -17.12
C THR A 17 19.29 8.13 -16.13
N ASP A 18 19.34 7.72 -14.87
CA ASP A 18 20.28 8.24 -13.86
C ASP A 18 20.72 7.11 -12.92
N ARG A 19 21.99 6.72 -12.99
CA ARG A 19 22.54 5.61 -12.19
C ARG A 19 22.58 5.90 -10.68
N ARG A 20 22.37 7.15 -10.25
CA ARG A 20 22.21 7.52 -8.83
C ARG A 20 20.82 7.15 -8.29
N GLN A 21 19.85 6.97 -9.17
CA GLN A 21 18.52 6.53 -8.81
C GLN A 21 18.45 5.00 -8.74
N VAL A 22 17.70 4.50 -7.76
CA VAL A 22 17.48 3.06 -7.57
C VAL A 22 16.00 2.78 -7.65
N LEU A 23 15.62 1.97 -8.64
CA LEU A 23 14.25 1.45 -8.77
C LEU A 23 14.10 0.23 -7.86
N VAL A 24 13.03 0.19 -7.09
CA VAL A 24 12.67 -0.96 -6.26
C VAL A 24 11.46 -1.63 -6.91
N GLN A 25 11.64 -2.88 -7.33
CA GLN A 25 10.59 -3.66 -7.98
C GLN A 25 10.25 -4.88 -7.12
N LEU A 26 8.98 -5.27 -7.08
CA LEU A 26 8.59 -6.58 -6.55
C LEU A 26 9.26 -7.69 -7.38
N THR A 27 9.64 -8.78 -6.70
CA THR A 27 9.96 -10.04 -7.36
C THR A 27 8.66 -10.84 -7.56
N PRO A 28 8.66 -11.93 -8.34
CA PRO A 28 7.50 -12.83 -8.40
C PRO A 28 7.05 -13.34 -7.02
N LYS A 29 8.01 -13.59 -6.12
CA LYS A 29 7.73 -13.92 -4.70
C LYS A 29 7.03 -12.77 -3.97
N GLY A 30 7.49 -11.54 -4.20
CA GLY A 30 6.85 -10.32 -3.66
C GLY A 30 5.43 -10.13 -4.16
N GLU A 31 5.20 -10.31 -5.45
CA GLU A 31 3.87 -10.18 -6.05
C GLU A 31 2.91 -11.24 -5.51
N GLN A 32 3.34 -12.51 -5.42
CA GLN A 32 2.53 -13.57 -4.83
C GLN A 32 2.20 -13.27 -3.37
N PHE A 33 3.19 -12.83 -2.58
CA PHE A 33 2.96 -12.45 -1.19
C PHE A 33 1.90 -11.35 -1.07
N ILE A 34 1.93 -10.32 -1.93
CA ILE A 34 0.91 -9.27 -1.94
C ILE A 34 -0.46 -9.83 -2.29
N ARG A 35 -0.57 -10.71 -3.30
CA ARG A 35 -1.84 -11.36 -3.66
C ARG A 35 -2.43 -12.14 -2.48
N ASP A 36 -1.61 -12.94 -1.81
CA ASP A 36 -2.05 -13.75 -0.67
C ASP A 36 -2.48 -12.84 0.49
N PHE A 37 -1.69 -11.80 0.76
CA PHE A 37 -1.91 -10.87 1.87
C PHE A 37 -3.11 -9.94 1.67
N GLN A 38 -3.46 -9.61 0.43
CA GLN A 38 -4.62 -8.77 0.10
C GLN A 38 -5.93 -9.34 0.66
N SER A 39 -6.11 -10.66 0.62
CA SER A 39 -7.29 -11.32 1.17
C SER A 39 -7.41 -11.13 2.69
N VAL A 40 -6.28 -11.28 3.40
CA VAL A 40 -6.19 -11.12 4.85
C VAL A 40 -6.45 -9.68 5.26
N ILE A 41 -5.86 -8.71 4.55
CA ILE A 41 -6.10 -7.29 4.81
C ILE A 41 -7.55 -6.91 4.54
N ARG A 42 -8.13 -7.38 3.43
CA ARG A 42 -9.53 -7.09 3.09
C ARG A 42 -10.46 -7.56 4.20
N ARG A 43 -10.33 -8.82 4.62
CA ARG A 43 -11.18 -9.38 5.68
C ARG A 43 -11.07 -8.62 6.99
N ARG A 44 -9.85 -8.24 7.39
CA ARG A 44 -9.65 -7.41 8.60
C ARG A 44 -10.37 -6.07 8.51
N TRP A 45 -10.31 -5.40 7.36
CA TRP A 45 -11.02 -4.12 7.19
C TRP A 45 -12.53 -4.30 7.14
N GLU A 46 -13.03 -5.34 6.48
CA GLU A 46 -14.46 -5.70 6.52
C GLU A 46 -14.93 -5.93 7.96
N ASP A 47 -14.16 -6.67 8.76
CA ASP A 47 -14.48 -6.95 10.17
C ASP A 47 -14.49 -5.69 11.05
N VAL A 48 -13.57 -4.74 10.81
CA VAL A 48 -13.53 -3.47 11.56
C VAL A 48 -14.68 -2.55 11.15
N LEU A 49 -14.99 -2.49 9.86
CA LEU A 49 -15.97 -1.56 9.30
C LEU A 49 -17.42 -2.09 9.34
N ARG A 50 -17.62 -3.37 9.68
CA ARG A 50 -18.95 -4.02 9.73
C ARG A 50 -19.97 -3.31 10.62
N LEU A 51 -19.54 -2.51 11.59
CA LEU A 51 -20.41 -1.80 12.52
C LEU A 51 -21.05 -0.56 11.89
N LEU A 52 -20.53 -0.10 10.75
CA LEU A 52 -21.03 1.07 10.04
C LEU A 52 -22.07 0.63 9.01
N SER A 53 -23.20 1.34 8.98
CA SER A 53 -24.10 1.29 7.84
C SER A 53 -23.40 1.80 6.57
N ALA A 54 -23.94 1.48 5.40
CA ALA A 54 -23.41 1.96 4.13
C ALA A 54 -23.30 3.50 4.07
N ARG A 55 -24.25 4.21 4.70
CA ARG A 55 -24.24 5.67 4.79
C ARG A 55 -23.10 6.17 5.67
N GLU A 56 -22.92 5.59 6.85
CA GLU A 56 -21.85 5.97 7.77
C GLU A 56 -20.47 5.68 7.19
N LEU A 57 -20.30 4.54 6.51
CA LEU A 57 -19.07 4.20 5.81
C LEU A 57 -18.75 5.21 4.70
N ALA A 58 -19.75 5.63 3.93
CA ALA A 58 -19.58 6.64 2.89
C ALA A 58 -19.19 8.01 3.48
N SER A 59 -19.84 8.43 4.57
CA SER A 59 -19.49 9.67 5.28
C SER A 59 -18.09 9.62 5.87
N PHE A 60 -17.70 8.50 6.48
CA PHE A 60 -16.35 8.29 7.01
C PHE A 60 -15.29 8.41 5.90
N HIS A 61 -15.49 7.69 4.79
CA HIS A 61 -14.61 7.77 3.63
C HIS A 61 -14.47 9.20 3.08
N GLN A 62 -15.58 9.95 3.01
CA GLN A 62 -15.57 11.34 2.56
C GLN A 62 -14.71 12.22 3.47
N VAL A 63 -14.84 12.10 4.79
CA VAL A 63 -14.06 12.89 5.76
C VAL A 63 -12.58 12.55 5.67
N VAL A 64 -12.22 11.27 5.69
CA VAL A 64 -10.81 10.82 5.59
C VAL A 64 -10.17 11.30 4.29
N THR A 65 -10.89 11.25 3.18
CA THR A 65 -10.39 11.74 1.88
C THR A 65 -10.13 13.24 1.90
N LYS A 66 -11.04 14.05 2.47
CA LYS A 66 -10.85 15.50 2.62
C LYS A 66 -9.63 15.84 3.47
N LEU A 67 -9.47 15.16 4.61
CA LEU A 67 -8.33 15.36 5.49
C LEU A 67 -7.02 14.98 4.80
N THR A 68 -6.99 13.86 4.08
CA THR A 68 -5.80 13.40 3.34
C THR A 68 -5.40 14.41 2.26
N ALA A 69 -6.35 14.93 1.49
CA ALA A 69 -6.09 15.94 0.48
C ALA A 69 -5.54 17.24 1.09
N SER A 70 -6.07 17.66 2.24
CA SER A 70 -5.56 18.84 2.96
C SER A 70 -4.12 18.66 3.43
N LEU A 71 -3.77 17.48 3.93
CA LEU A 71 -2.41 17.17 4.37
C LEU A 71 -1.42 17.18 3.19
N GLN A 72 -1.81 16.64 2.04
CA GLN A 72 -0.98 16.63 0.84
C GLN A 72 -0.79 18.03 0.24
N SER A 73 -1.74 18.95 0.42
CA SER A 73 -1.63 20.34 -0.05
C SER A 73 -0.75 21.22 0.85
N THR A 74 -0.42 20.77 2.06
CA THR A 74 0.37 21.54 3.04
C THR A 74 1.86 21.17 3.00
N LEU A 75 2.20 20.06 2.32
CA LEU A 75 3.57 19.58 2.08
C LEU A 75 4.03 19.99 0.68
#